data_AF-A0AAJ6G502-F1
#
_entry.id   AF-A0AAJ6G502-F1
#
_cell.length_a   1.000
_cell.length_b   1.000
_cell.length_c   1.000
_cell.angle_alpha   90.00
_cell.angle_beta   90.00
_cell.angle_gamma   90.00
#
_symmetry.space_group_name_H-M   'P 1'
#
loop_
_entity.id
_entity.type
_entity.pdbx_description
1 polymer ?
#
loop_
_entity_poly.entity_id
_entity_poly.type
_entity_poly.pdbx_seq_one_letter_code
_entity_poly.pdbx_strand_id
1 'polypeptide(L)'
;MEHLIRPFRPEDTDAVVALWESCGLVRPWNDPRRDIARKLTVQPELFLVAEGAAGGAPEVVAAGMAGFDGHRGWVNYLAVRPDLQGGGLGRAMMAEFERLLTDMGCPKLNLQVRAGNEQVIAFYETLGYAPDQAVSLGKRLVVDDAGPGPDAVEVGRSGAAGL
;
A
#
# COMPACT_ATOMS: atom_id res chain seq x y z
N MET A 1 5.59 -13.40 -18.99
CA MET A 1 6.80 -12.69 -18.56
C MET A 1 7.06 -13.13 -17.13
N GLU A 2 8.27 -13.56 -16.81
CA GLU A 2 8.58 -14.02 -15.46
C GLU A 2 8.72 -12.79 -14.55
N HIS A 3 8.00 -12.79 -13.44
CA HIS A 3 8.05 -11.75 -12.41
C HIS A 3 8.55 -12.40 -11.13
N LEU A 4 9.53 -11.76 -10.47
CA LEU A 4 10.00 -12.21 -9.17
C LEU A 4 9.28 -11.40 -8.09
N ILE A 5 8.45 -12.07 -7.28
CA ILE A 5 7.86 -11.48 -6.07
C ILE A 5 8.87 -11.65 -4.93
N ARG A 6 9.19 -10.55 -4.24
CA ARG A 6 10.13 -10.55 -3.12
C ARG A 6 9.74 -9.52 -2.06
N PRO A 7 10.29 -9.61 -0.84
CA PRO A 7 10.20 -8.54 0.13
C PRO A 7 10.73 -7.21 -0.44
N PHE A 8 10.05 -6.13 -0.07
CA PHE A 8 10.48 -4.76 -0.29
C PHE A 8 11.83 -4.49 0.38
N ARG A 9 12.64 -3.64 -0.25
CA ARG A 9 13.90 -3.13 0.29
C ARG A 9 13.87 -1.60 0.30
N PRO A 10 14.59 -0.91 1.21
CA PRO A 10 14.59 0.55 1.27
C PRO A 10 14.92 1.23 -0.07
N GLU A 11 15.75 0.61 -0.92
CA GLU A 11 16.12 1.12 -2.23
C GLU A 11 14.93 1.14 -3.22
N ASP A 12 13.87 0.37 -2.97
CA ASP A 12 12.66 0.33 -3.79
C ASP A 12 11.73 1.53 -3.54
N THR A 13 12.00 2.35 -2.50
CA THR A 13 11.08 3.40 -2.03
C THR A 13 10.62 4.31 -3.16
N ASP A 14 11.55 4.86 -3.95
CA ASP A 14 11.21 5.83 -4.99
C ASP A 14 10.41 5.16 -6.13
N ALA A 15 10.75 3.92 -6.49
CA ALA A 15 10.04 3.17 -7.51
C ALA A 15 8.61 2.80 -7.06
N VAL A 16 8.43 2.40 -5.80
CA VAL A 16 7.12 2.08 -5.24
C VAL A 16 6.24 3.33 -5.13
N VAL A 17 6.80 4.47 -4.70
CA VAL A 17 6.07 5.74 -4.65
C VAL A 17 5.60 6.13 -6.06
N ALA A 18 6.49 6.11 -7.05
CA ALA A 18 6.13 6.42 -8.45
C ALA A 18 5.07 5.45 -9.00
N LEU A 19 5.17 4.15 -8.67
CA LEU A 19 4.15 3.17 -9.03
C LEU A 19 2.78 3.52 -8.42
N TRP A 20 2.72 3.81 -7.12
CA TRP A 20 1.47 4.19 -6.45
C TRP A 20 0.87 5.48 -6.99
N GLU A 21 1.68 6.45 -7.37
CA GLU A 21 1.23 7.66 -8.07
C GLU A 21 0.62 7.32 -9.43
N SER A 22 1.30 6.51 -10.25
CA SER A 22 0.82 6.09 -11.57
C SER A 22 -0.50 5.29 -11.52
N CYS A 23 -0.72 4.55 -10.43
CA CYS A 23 -1.96 3.82 -10.17
C CYS A 23 -3.04 4.67 -9.46
N GLY A 24 -2.76 5.96 -9.19
CA GLY A 24 -3.71 6.85 -8.53
C GLY A 24 -4.06 6.41 -7.11
N LEU A 25 -3.12 5.83 -6.36
CA LEU A 25 -3.30 5.37 -4.98
C LEU A 25 -2.90 6.39 -3.91
N VAL A 26 -2.05 7.36 -4.26
CA VAL A 26 -1.62 8.42 -3.33
C VAL A 26 -2.75 9.41 -3.06
N ARG A 27 -2.88 9.88 -1.82
CA ARG A 27 -3.91 10.85 -1.40
C ARG A 27 -3.27 11.98 -0.60
N PRO A 28 -3.83 13.20 -0.61
CA PRO A 28 -3.23 14.35 0.08
C PRO A 28 -3.04 14.15 1.59
N TRP A 29 -3.83 13.28 2.22
CA TRP A 29 -3.77 12.99 3.65
C TRP A 29 -2.88 11.78 4.01
N ASN A 30 -2.30 11.07 3.03
CA ASN A 30 -1.38 9.96 3.23
C ASN A 30 -0.08 10.24 2.49
N ASP A 31 0.98 10.53 3.23
CA ASP A 31 2.33 10.63 2.68
C ASP A 31 2.87 9.21 2.43
N PRO A 32 3.10 8.80 1.17
CA PRO A 32 3.48 7.44 0.86
C PRO A 32 4.85 7.05 1.45
N ARG A 33 5.76 8.02 1.62
CA ARG A 33 7.06 7.75 2.25
C ARG A 33 6.93 7.51 3.74
N ARG A 34 6.02 8.24 4.42
CA ARG A 34 5.71 7.99 5.83
C ARG A 34 4.98 6.65 6.01
N ASP A 35 4.08 6.30 5.10
CA ASP A 35 3.41 4.99 5.12
C ASP A 35 4.40 3.83 4.94
N ILE A 36 5.37 3.97 4.03
CA ILE A 36 6.49 3.03 3.88
C ILE A 36 7.31 2.95 5.19
N ALA A 37 7.70 4.09 5.76
CA ALA A 37 8.47 4.11 7.01
C ALA A 37 7.72 3.43 8.17
N ARG A 38 6.40 3.62 8.28
CA ARG A 38 5.54 2.92 9.25
C ARG A 38 5.48 1.43 8.97
N LYS A 39 5.33 1.03 7.71
CA LYS A 39 5.27 -0.39 7.35
C LYS A 39 6.58 -1.11 7.68
N LEU A 40 7.72 -0.45 7.52
CA LEU A 40 9.02 -1.01 7.85
C LEU A 40 9.21 -1.27 9.37
N THR A 41 8.42 -0.64 10.24
CA THR A 41 8.45 -0.92 11.69
C THR A 41 7.48 -2.03 12.11
N VAL A 42 6.59 -2.49 11.21
CA VAL A 42 5.53 -3.47 11.53
C VAL A 42 5.39 -4.51 10.43
N GLN A 43 5.88 -5.72 10.70
CA GLN A 43 5.84 -6.88 9.78
C GLN A 43 6.40 -6.54 8.38
N PRO A 44 7.64 -6.01 8.26
CA PRO A 44 8.23 -5.61 6.98
C PRO A 44 8.29 -6.75 5.95
N GLU A 45 8.34 -8.00 6.39
CA GLU A 45 8.27 -9.20 5.56
C GLU A 45 6.97 -9.33 4.75
N LEU A 46 5.90 -8.65 5.17
CA LEU A 46 4.61 -8.58 4.48
C LEU A 46 4.50 -7.35 3.56
N PHE A 47 5.59 -6.63 3.31
CA PHE A 47 5.67 -5.64 2.25
C PHE A 47 6.35 -6.28 1.04
N LEU A 48 5.60 -6.52 -0.02
CA LEU A 48 6.09 -7.22 -1.21
C LEU A 48 6.15 -6.28 -2.42
N VAL A 49 7.14 -6.54 -3.27
CA VAL A 49 7.25 -5.97 -4.62
C VAL A 49 7.40 -7.11 -5.63
N ALA A 50 6.96 -6.86 -6.87
CA ALA A 50 7.29 -7.71 -8.01
C ALA A 50 8.25 -6.97 -8.94
N GLU A 51 9.33 -7.63 -9.32
CA GLU A 51 10.27 -7.13 -10.33
C GLU A 51 9.93 -7.67 -11.71
N GLY A 52 9.95 -6.79 -12.72
CA GLY A 52 9.86 -7.14 -14.12
C GLY A 52 11.25 -7.20 -14.75
N ALA A 53 11.49 -8.19 -15.63
CA ALA A 53 12.75 -8.35 -16.36
C ALA A 53 12.86 -7.46 -17.62
N ALA A 54 12.07 -6.40 -17.76
CA ALA A 54 11.95 -5.70 -19.04
C ALA A 54 13.19 -4.83 -19.36
N GLY A 55 14.02 -5.32 -20.30
CA GLY A 55 14.95 -4.49 -21.07
C GLY A 55 16.20 -3.95 -20.36
N GLY A 56 16.46 -4.33 -19.11
CA GLY A 56 17.59 -3.83 -18.33
C GLY A 56 17.52 -4.17 -16.85
N ALA A 57 17.91 -3.21 -15.99
CA ALA A 57 17.90 -3.37 -14.53
C ALA A 57 16.51 -3.76 -13.99
N PRO A 58 16.45 -4.50 -12.87
CA PRO A 58 15.17 -4.89 -12.26
C PRO A 58 14.33 -3.66 -11.94
N GLU A 59 13.11 -3.62 -12.49
CA GLU A 59 12.14 -2.55 -12.27
C GLU A 59 10.98 -3.06 -11.43
N VAL A 60 10.59 -2.31 -10.39
CA VAL A 60 9.40 -2.63 -9.60
C VAL A 60 8.15 -2.36 -10.42
N VAL A 61 7.40 -3.43 -10.73
CA VAL A 61 6.19 -3.38 -11.57
C VAL A 61 4.90 -3.68 -10.80
N ALA A 62 5.02 -4.19 -9.58
CA ALA A 62 3.90 -4.29 -8.64
C ALA A 62 4.40 -4.10 -7.21
N ALA A 63 3.52 -3.65 -6.32
CA ALA A 63 3.81 -3.50 -4.90
C ALA A 63 2.53 -3.66 -4.09
N GLY A 64 2.64 -4.06 -2.83
CA GLY A 64 1.52 -4.12 -1.90
C GLY A 64 1.98 -4.29 -0.47
N MET A 65 1.14 -3.89 0.48
CA MET A 65 1.43 -4.01 1.91
C MET A 65 0.35 -4.84 2.58
N ALA A 66 0.72 -6.04 3.06
CA ALA A 66 -0.12 -6.82 3.94
C ALA A 66 0.24 -6.63 5.42
N GLY A 67 -0.62 -7.07 6.33
CA GLY A 67 -0.35 -7.11 7.76
C GLY A 67 -1.34 -7.99 8.50
N PHE A 68 -0.92 -8.60 9.61
CA PHE A 68 -1.79 -9.40 10.48
C PHE A 68 -1.86 -8.78 11.88
N ASP A 69 -3.06 -8.49 12.37
CA ASP A 69 -3.27 -7.86 13.68
C ASP A 69 -3.49 -8.86 14.84
N GLY A 70 -3.36 -10.17 14.55
CA GLY A 70 -3.68 -11.26 15.48
C GLY A 70 -5.13 -11.75 15.42
N HIS A 71 -6.00 -11.05 14.68
CA HIS A 71 -7.39 -11.44 14.45
C HIS A 71 -7.75 -11.49 12.95
N ARG A 72 -7.28 -10.53 12.16
CA ARG A 72 -7.49 -10.40 10.71
C ARG A 72 -6.23 -9.94 10.00
N GLY A 73 -6.07 -10.43 8.78
CA GLY A 73 -5.13 -9.89 7.83
C GLY A 73 -5.73 -8.69 7.09
N TRP A 74 -4.88 -7.78 6.63
CA TRP A 74 -5.26 -6.63 5.82
C TRP A 74 -4.31 -6.46 4.64
N VAL A 75 -4.83 -6.14 3.45
CA VAL A 75 -4.01 -5.67 2.30
C VAL A 75 -4.33 -4.22 1.99
N ASN A 76 -3.28 -3.42 1.83
CA ASN A 76 -3.33 -2.02 1.43
C ASN A 76 -2.36 -1.77 0.27
N TYR A 77 -2.62 -0.70 -0.50
CA TYR A 77 -1.73 -0.21 -1.55
C TYR A 77 -1.27 -1.27 -2.58
N LEU A 78 -2.11 -2.28 -2.87
CA LEU A 78 -1.85 -3.21 -3.97
C LEU A 78 -1.91 -2.44 -5.29
N ALA A 79 -0.80 -2.42 -6.01
CA ALA A 79 -0.63 -1.76 -7.28
C ALA A 79 0.04 -2.69 -8.29
N VAL A 80 -0.40 -2.63 -9.54
CA VAL A 80 0.25 -3.24 -10.69
C VAL A 80 0.36 -2.16 -11.76
N ARG A 81 1.55 -2.01 -12.34
CA ARG A 81 1.84 -1.00 -13.36
C ARG A 81 0.77 -1.02 -14.47
N PRO A 82 0.18 0.12 -14.87
CA PRO A 82 -1.02 0.13 -15.71
C PRO A 82 -0.92 -0.66 -17.03
N ASP A 83 0.23 -0.64 -17.69
CA ASP A 83 0.52 -1.38 -18.93
C ASP A 83 0.66 -2.91 -18.74
N LEU A 84 0.79 -3.39 -17.50
CA LEU A 84 0.92 -4.81 -17.14
C LEU A 84 -0.34 -5.36 -16.46
N GLN A 85 -1.38 -4.55 -16.30
CA GLN A 85 -2.66 -4.99 -15.74
C GLN A 85 -3.35 -5.99 -16.67
N GLY A 86 -4.23 -6.83 -16.10
CA GLY A 86 -4.86 -7.94 -16.83
C GLY A 86 -3.94 -9.14 -17.11
N GLY A 87 -2.62 -9.01 -16.88
CA GLY A 87 -1.63 -10.08 -17.07
C GLY A 87 -1.51 -11.09 -15.91
N GLY A 88 -2.40 -11.05 -14.91
CA GLY A 88 -2.39 -11.96 -13.77
C GLY A 88 -1.45 -11.61 -12.62
N LEU A 89 -0.61 -10.57 -12.74
CA LEU A 89 0.35 -10.20 -11.69
C LEU A 89 -0.33 -9.80 -10.36
N GLY A 90 -1.47 -9.10 -10.42
CA GLY A 90 -2.25 -8.77 -9.22
C GLY A 90 -2.75 -10.02 -8.47
N ARG A 91 -3.14 -11.07 -9.20
CA ARG A 91 -3.52 -12.37 -8.63
C ARG A 91 -2.32 -13.05 -7.96
N ALA A 92 -1.16 -13.01 -8.61
CA ALA A 92 0.07 -13.57 -8.04
C ALA A 92 0.50 -12.87 -6.75
N MET A 93 0.41 -11.53 -6.70
CA MET A 93 0.69 -10.75 -5.48
C MET A 93 -0.27 -11.12 -4.33
N MET A 94 -1.57 -11.23 -4.62
CA MET A 94 -2.56 -11.61 -3.61
C MET A 94 -2.36 -13.05 -3.11
N ALA A 95 -2.07 -13.98 -4.00
CA ALA A 95 -1.78 -15.36 -3.62
C ALA A 95 -0.56 -15.46 -2.69
N GLU A 96 0.48 -14.65 -2.92
CA GLU A 96 1.65 -14.64 -2.02
C GLU A 96 1.33 -14.01 -0.65
N PHE A 97 0.49 -12.97 -0.60
CA PHE A 97 -0.01 -12.46 0.68
C PHE A 97 -0.85 -13.48 1.42
N GLU A 98 -1.79 -14.14 0.74
CA GLU A 98 -2.62 -15.20 1.33
C GLU A 98 -1.76 -16.33 1.88
N ARG A 99 -0.73 -16.77 1.14
CA ARG A 99 0.22 -17.80 1.59
C ARG A 99 0.95 -17.38 2.86
N LEU A 100 1.60 -16.21 2.85
CA LEU A 100 2.35 -15.70 4.01
C LEU A 100 1.46 -15.49 5.24
N LEU A 101 0.26 -14.94 5.06
CA LEU A 101 -0.69 -14.74 6.14
C LEU A 101 -1.21 -16.09 6.69
N THR A 102 -1.45 -17.07 5.81
CA THR A 102 -1.84 -18.43 6.23
C THR A 102 -0.74 -19.09 7.07
N ASP A 103 0.53 -18.96 6.66
CA ASP A 103 1.67 -19.48 7.41
C ASP A 103 1.79 -18.85 8.81
N MET A 104 1.31 -17.61 8.98
CA MET A 104 1.23 -16.91 10.28
C MET A 104 -0.02 -17.27 11.10
N GLY A 105 -0.90 -18.15 10.60
CA GLY A 105 -2.15 -18.53 11.26
C GLY A 105 -3.26 -17.50 11.14
N CYS A 106 -3.19 -16.58 10.16
CA CYS A 106 -4.24 -15.61 9.91
C CYS A 106 -5.52 -16.32 9.42
N PRO A 107 -6.66 -16.18 10.13
CA PRO A 107 -7.86 -16.94 9.79
C PRO A 107 -8.68 -16.32 8.67
N LYS A 108 -8.46 -15.03 8.36
CA LYS A 108 -9.23 -14.27 7.36
C LYS A 108 -8.50 -13.00 6.95
N LEU A 109 -8.49 -12.73 5.65
CA LEU A 109 -7.94 -11.52 5.05
C LEU A 109 -9.07 -10.56 4.65
N ASN A 110 -8.93 -9.29 5.04
CA ASN A 110 -9.83 -8.19 4.71
C ASN A 110 -9.12 -7.14 3.85
N LEU A 111 -9.91 -6.37 3.11
CA LEU A 111 -9.44 -5.22 2.31
C LEU A 111 -10.57 -4.23 2.15
N GLN A 112 -10.23 -2.99 1.78
CA GLN A 112 -11.21 -1.95 1.51
C GLN A 112 -11.04 -1.41 0.10
N VAL A 113 -12.12 -1.51 -0.69
CA VAL A 113 -12.21 -0.88 -2.00
C VAL A 113 -13.06 0.38 -1.86
N ARG A 114 -12.68 1.46 -2.54
CA ARG A 114 -13.50 2.68 -2.58
C ARG A 114 -14.79 2.42 -3.32
N ALA A 115 -15.90 2.96 -2.79
CA ALA A 115 -17.19 2.89 -3.47
C ALA A 115 -17.07 3.45 -4.90
N GLY A 116 -17.73 2.76 -5.85
CA GLY A 116 -17.69 3.12 -7.28
C GLY A 116 -16.50 2.56 -8.07
N ASN A 117 -15.52 1.90 -7.43
CA ASN A 117 -14.46 1.21 -8.16
C ASN A 117 -14.84 -0.24 -8.50
N GLU A 118 -15.84 -0.36 -9.39
CA GLU A 118 -16.44 -1.64 -9.80
C GLU A 118 -15.42 -2.60 -10.41
N GLN A 119 -14.44 -2.08 -11.16
CA GLN A 119 -13.37 -2.88 -11.75
C GLN A 119 -12.51 -3.58 -10.67
N VAL A 120 -12.13 -2.87 -9.61
CA VAL A 120 -11.33 -3.45 -8.52
C VAL A 120 -12.17 -4.40 -7.66
N ILE A 121 -13.47 -4.11 -7.47
CA ILE A 121 -14.39 -5.03 -6.79
C ILE A 121 -14.46 -6.35 -7.57
N ALA A 122 -14.75 -6.29 -8.88
CA ALA A 122 -14.83 -7.47 -9.73
C ALA A 122 -13.51 -8.28 -9.74
N PHE A 123 -12.35 -7.60 -9.73
CA PHE A 123 -11.05 -8.26 -9.59
C PHE A 123 -10.98 -9.12 -8.32
N TYR A 124 -11.31 -8.56 -7.16
CA TYR A 124 -11.27 -9.28 -5.89
C TYR A 124 -12.33 -10.39 -5.80
N GLU A 125 -13.50 -10.20 -6.41
CA GLU A 125 -14.51 -11.26 -6.54
C GLU A 125 -13.96 -12.48 -7.31
N THR A 126 -13.15 -12.27 -8.35
CA THR A 126 -12.49 -13.39 -9.06
C THR A 126 -11.42 -14.12 -8.23
N LEU A 127 -11.04 -13.57 -7.07
CA LEU A 127 -10.14 -14.19 -6.10
C LEU A 127 -10.91 -14.84 -4.94
N GLY A 128 -12.26 -14.78 -4.94
CA GLY A 128 -13.09 -15.35 -3.89
C GLY A 128 -13.38 -14.41 -2.72
N TYR A 129 -13.01 -13.13 -2.82
CA TYR A 129 -13.44 -12.12 -1.85
C TYR A 129 -14.89 -11.76 -2.10
N ALA A 130 -15.63 -11.49 -1.03
CA ALA A 130 -17.01 -11.07 -1.09
C ALA A 130 -17.27 -9.97 -0.06
N PRO A 131 -18.34 -9.15 -0.24
CA PRO A 131 -18.74 -8.18 0.76
C PRO A 131 -19.00 -8.84 2.12
N ASP A 132 -18.32 -8.37 3.16
CA ASP A 132 -18.37 -8.94 4.52
C ASP A 132 -19.61 -8.47 5.33
N GLN A 133 -20.59 -7.86 4.67
CA GLN A 133 -21.82 -7.29 5.27
C GLN A 133 -21.54 -6.41 6.50
N ALA A 134 -20.48 -5.60 6.45
CA ALA A 134 -20.04 -4.73 7.53
C ALA A 134 -19.91 -3.27 7.06
N VAL A 135 -20.09 -2.33 7.97
CA VAL A 135 -19.85 -0.89 7.72
C VAL A 135 -18.41 -0.55 8.06
N SER A 136 -17.67 0.04 7.11
CA SER A 136 -16.33 0.59 7.36
C SER A 136 -16.41 1.96 8.01
N LEU A 137 -15.82 2.09 9.20
CA LEU A 137 -15.71 3.35 9.94
C LEU A 137 -14.23 3.69 10.13
N GLY A 138 -13.87 4.97 9.99
CA GLY A 138 -12.48 5.43 10.13
C GLY A 138 -12.37 6.68 10.99
N LYS A 139 -11.32 6.76 11.81
CA LYS A 139 -10.92 7.95 12.56
C LYS A 139 -9.42 8.16 12.39
N ARG A 140 -8.99 9.33 11.94
CA ARG A 140 -7.58 9.68 11.82
C ARG A 140 -6.97 9.88 13.22
N LEU A 141 -5.85 9.23 13.51
CA LEU A 141 -5.14 9.34 14.79
C LEU A 141 -3.86 10.19 14.70
N VAL A 142 -3.10 10.05 13.61
CA VAL A 142 -1.89 10.83 13.33
C VAL A 142 -2.07 11.49 11.98
N VAL A 143 -1.99 12.81 11.90
CA VAL A 143 -2.04 13.55 10.63
C VAL A 143 -0.64 13.56 10.03
N ASP A 144 -0.55 13.30 8.73
CA ASP A 144 0.71 13.50 8.01
C ASP A 144 0.79 14.99 7.76
N ASP A 145 1.57 15.72 8.57
CA ASP A 145 1.78 17.14 8.31
C ASP A 145 2.33 17.25 6.89
N ALA A 146 1.70 18.08 6.06
CA ALA A 146 2.41 18.63 4.92
C ALA A 146 3.63 19.30 5.52
N GLY A 147 4.84 18.82 5.22
CA GLY A 147 6.05 19.59 5.52
C GLY A 147 5.87 21.03 5.03
N PRO A 148 6.62 22.00 5.55
CA PRO A 148 6.38 23.41 5.23
C PRO A 148 6.30 23.56 3.71
N GLY A 149 5.11 23.96 3.22
CA GLY A 149 4.95 24.31 1.82
C GLY A 149 5.94 25.44 1.46
N PRO A 150 6.25 25.65 0.18
CA PRO A 150 7.26 26.63 -0.23
C PRO A 150 6.99 28.10 0.17
N ASP A 151 5.87 28.41 0.84
CA ASP A 151 5.46 29.77 1.23
C ASP A 151 5.15 29.97 2.73
N ALA A 152 5.74 29.17 3.63
CA ALA A 152 5.70 29.49 5.06
C ALA A 152 6.86 30.43 5.44
N VAL A 153 6.74 31.71 5.06
CA VAL A 153 7.52 32.77 5.70
C VAL A 153 7.04 32.84 7.16
N GLU A 154 7.88 32.41 8.10
CA GLU A 154 7.67 32.63 9.52
C GLU A 154 7.61 34.14 9.79
N VAL A 155 6.39 34.68 9.91
CA VAL A 155 6.20 35.98 10.54
C VAL A 155 6.41 35.76 12.04
N GLY A 156 7.61 36.13 12.49
CA GLY A 156 7.99 36.11 13.88
C GLY A 156 6.94 36.76 14.76
N ARG A 157 6.55 36.06 15.83
CA ARG A 157 5.89 36.68 16.98
C ARG A 157 6.74 36.42 18.21
N SER A 158 7.45 37.47 18.58
CA SER A 158 7.94 37.67 19.92
C SER A 158 6.77 37.74 20.91
N GLY A 159 7.01 37.33 22.15
CA GLY A 159 6.28 37.87 23.30
C GLY A 159 5.56 36.85 24.19
N ALA A 160 6.23 36.58 25.31
CA ALA A 160 5.69 36.55 26.67
C ALA A 160 4.73 35.42 27.12
N ALA A 161 5.28 34.60 28.03
CA ALA A 161 4.83 34.32 29.39
C ALA A 161 3.37 33.91 29.65
N GLY A 162 3.21 32.77 30.35
CA GLY A 162 2.12 32.59 31.31
C GLY A 162 1.61 31.16 31.43
N LEU A 163 2.23 30.41 32.35
CA LEU A 163 1.83 29.12 32.95
C LEU A 163 1.68 27.90 32.02
#